data_AF-A0A449B5K9-F1
#
_entry.id   AF-A0A449B5K9-F1
#
_cell.length_a   1.000
_cell.length_b   1.000
_cell.length_c   1.000
_cell.angle_alpha   90.00
_cell.angle_beta   90.00
_cell.angle_gamma   90.00
#
_symmetry.space_group_name_H-M   'P 1'
#
loop_
_entity.id
_entity.type
_entity.pdbx_description
1 polymer ?
#
loop_
_entity_poly.entity_id
_entity_poly.type
_entity_poly.pdbx_seq_one_letter_code
_entity_poly.pdbx_strand_id
1 'polypeptide(L)'
;MKKEKIDYNLKQKIKRITIAILALGSLSALTIGSLTYKAKNKFHPAFWNYKSYASDLSKQTINEVFEYKEFDEITEFSRAIINNKTYAGVGTDFQIASLIKKDLIQKIDFQKLLDLDKPIENPEELKVILQTIYTPSVWQHLSSYDEELKTNENGELFEEPRHLWEYMVPYYIQDVVIGINPTKISDNKIKTYQPIFEDKEKTDQLLAQNQELLAKNEKKQVAKYSFFNIFNTLFKNGFENLTITDARRNNMLFGTSYWINSPNFSQDNINFYGQPTTETNYKTLIDNFTSLVKDSTGYEITNSDKINLNGDGLKILTNLIWPKNGGAIPSSAALMFNGDALDAWYSSDNSEGSVEIPDGTIRIIRPENNLILLEGTIISKGLAKEHQQPIYDVLKRSFYANLNTLWRKYLKLSNNNTTEFNPEIKQKAAKEVITDFYKEYLESLLTEFDDNNLKQSVINQLANIYQLTLYNDDNLFNFRTFYSTYLESVSSEILEQLLKVLNAYNQRNSEESTSYTLETNKEEYWEQLINILSYVNFAESRYNEDIFVTKYQNLENFDLINYTPSKEIEFEIVKRNYFVNEDNTIDEHAIEIYTVKDNWDYATVVHKALNSVPDRLRTFIDDYYTKKIKN
;
A
#
# COMPACT_ATOMS: atom_id res chain seq x y z
N MET A 1 -0.36 -75.19 -50.25
CA MET A 1 0.76 -75.12 -49.29
C MET A 1 1.88 -74.12 -49.57
N LYS A 2 2.61 -74.10 -50.72
CA LYS A 2 3.69 -73.09 -50.94
C LYS A 2 3.17 -71.66 -51.23
N LYS A 3 2.03 -71.51 -51.92
CA LYS A 3 1.42 -70.20 -52.22
C LYS A 3 0.80 -69.54 -50.98
N GLU A 4 0.14 -70.32 -50.12
CA GLU A 4 -0.49 -69.83 -48.88
C GLU A 4 0.53 -69.34 -47.83
N LYS A 5 1.73 -69.96 -47.76
CA LYS A 5 2.80 -69.50 -46.86
C LYS A 5 3.42 -68.17 -47.30
N ILE A 6 3.43 -67.88 -48.60
CA ILE A 6 3.93 -66.61 -49.15
C ILE A 6 2.91 -65.50 -48.87
N ASP A 7 1.62 -65.76 -49.09
CA ASP A 7 0.54 -64.80 -48.77
C ASP A 7 0.45 -64.46 -47.28
N TYR A 8 0.64 -65.44 -46.40
CA TYR A 8 0.63 -65.21 -44.96
C TYR A 8 1.80 -64.31 -44.49
N ASN A 9 3.01 -64.54 -45.01
CA ASN A 9 4.17 -63.72 -44.70
C ASN A 9 4.06 -62.30 -45.29
N LEU A 10 3.44 -62.16 -46.47
CA LEU A 10 3.19 -60.85 -47.07
C LEU A 10 2.15 -60.07 -46.27
N LYS A 11 1.05 -60.71 -45.85
CA LYS A 11 0.02 -60.10 -44.98
C LYS A 11 0.58 -59.70 -43.61
N GLN A 12 1.46 -60.50 -43.01
CA GLN A 12 2.16 -60.17 -41.76
C GLN A 12 3.11 -58.98 -41.93
N LYS A 13 3.87 -58.93 -43.04
CA LYS A 13 4.73 -57.77 -43.36
C LYS A 13 3.91 -56.50 -43.59
N ILE A 14 2.84 -56.57 -44.37
CA ILE A 14 1.93 -55.44 -44.62
C ILE A 14 1.32 -54.97 -43.29
N LYS A 15 0.81 -55.89 -42.45
CA LYS A 15 0.26 -55.55 -41.12
C LYS A 15 1.29 -54.84 -40.23
N ARG A 16 2.54 -55.29 -40.22
CA ARG A 16 3.62 -54.62 -39.47
C ARG A 16 3.96 -53.24 -40.02
N ILE A 17 3.97 -53.08 -41.34
CA ILE A 17 4.17 -51.79 -42.01
C ILE A 17 3.01 -50.84 -41.71
N THR A 18 1.76 -51.30 -41.78
CA THR A 18 0.57 -50.50 -41.46
C THR A 18 0.56 -50.07 -39.99
N ILE A 19 0.92 -50.96 -39.06
CA ILE A 19 1.04 -50.60 -37.63
C ILE A 19 2.17 -49.59 -37.42
N ALA A 20 3.32 -49.74 -38.08
CA ALA A 20 4.42 -48.77 -38.01
C ALA A 20 4.02 -47.40 -38.57
N ILE A 21 3.30 -47.36 -39.70
CA ILE A 21 2.78 -46.13 -40.31
C ILE A 21 1.72 -45.48 -39.41
N LEU A 22 0.83 -46.26 -38.79
CA LEU A 22 -0.18 -45.74 -37.85
C LEU A 22 0.47 -45.22 -36.56
N ALA A 23 1.49 -45.90 -36.04
CA ALA A 23 2.25 -45.44 -34.88
C ALA A 23 3.01 -44.14 -35.20
N LEU A 24 3.71 -44.08 -36.34
CA LEU A 24 4.36 -42.85 -36.83
C LEU A 24 3.34 -41.73 -37.06
N GLY A 25 2.18 -42.02 -37.65
CA GLY A 25 1.09 -41.06 -37.86
C GLY A 25 0.52 -40.52 -36.55
N SER A 26 0.32 -41.37 -35.55
CA SER A 26 -0.16 -40.98 -34.22
C SER A 26 0.86 -40.12 -33.45
N LEU A 27 2.15 -40.46 -33.52
CA LEU A 27 3.21 -39.59 -32.99
C LEU A 27 3.23 -38.24 -33.71
N SER A 28 3.17 -38.25 -35.05
CA SER A 28 3.15 -37.04 -35.86
C SER A 28 1.95 -36.14 -35.51
N ALA A 29 0.77 -36.73 -35.34
CA ALA A 29 -0.45 -36.01 -34.97
C ALA A 29 -0.38 -35.44 -33.54
N LEU A 30 0.23 -36.14 -32.59
CA LEU A 30 0.48 -35.62 -31.24
C LEU A 30 1.51 -34.48 -31.27
N THR A 31 2.58 -34.60 -32.05
CA THR A 31 3.58 -33.52 -32.18
C THR A 31 2.96 -32.31 -32.87
N ILE A 32 2.25 -32.49 -33.99
CA ILE A 32 1.55 -31.40 -34.69
C ILE A 32 0.46 -30.80 -33.81
N GLY A 33 -0.32 -31.61 -33.09
CA GLY A 33 -1.33 -31.13 -32.13
C GLY A 33 -0.70 -30.30 -31.01
N SER A 34 0.40 -30.76 -30.43
CA SER A 34 1.13 -30.02 -29.38
C SER A 34 1.78 -28.73 -29.91
N LEU A 35 2.29 -28.73 -31.14
CA LEU A 35 2.84 -27.55 -31.81
C LEU A 35 1.73 -26.56 -32.17
N THR A 36 0.58 -27.03 -32.64
CA THR A 36 -0.58 -26.18 -32.96
C THR A 36 -1.19 -25.61 -31.68
N TYR A 37 -1.24 -26.39 -30.61
CA TYR A 37 -1.67 -25.93 -29.29
C TYR A 37 -0.70 -24.90 -28.70
N LYS A 38 0.62 -25.12 -28.78
CA LYS A 38 1.64 -24.12 -28.37
C LYS A 38 1.69 -22.89 -29.28
N ALA A 39 1.36 -23.04 -30.56
CA ALA A 39 1.28 -21.91 -31.50
C ALA A 39 0.02 -21.06 -31.27
N LYS A 40 -1.09 -21.67 -30.82
CA LYS A 40 -2.33 -20.98 -30.44
C LYS A 40 -2.29 -20.43 -29.01
N ASN A 41 -1.67 -21.15 -28.09
CA ASN A 41 -1.45 -20.74 -26.70
C ASN A 41 0.03 -20.43 -26.53
N LYS A 42 0.44 -19.21 -26.89
CA LYS A 42 1.79 -18.73 -26.58
C LYS A 42 2.03 -18.93 -25.08
N PHE A 43 3.25 -19.29 -24.69
CA PHE A 43 3.61 -19.31 -23.27
C PHE A 43 3.56 -17.87 -22.75
N HIS A 44 2.66 -17.59 -21.80
CA HIS A 44 2.65 -16.30 -21.11
C HIS A 44 3.68 -16.37 -19.99
N PRO A 45 4.72 -15.52 -20.01
CA PRO A 45 5.61 -15.42 -18.86
C PRO A 45 4.84 -14.94 -17.63
N ALA A 46 5.23 -15.38 -16.45
CA ALA A 46 4.52 -15.02 -15.23
C ALA A 46 4.87 -13.60 -14.76
N PHE A 47 3.86 -12.90 -14.23
CA PHE A 47 4.00 -11.70 -13.40
C PHE A 47 3.52 -12.06 -11.99
N TRP A 48 4.38 -11.93 -10.99
CA TRP A 48 4.06 -12.35 -9.62
C TRP A 48 3.68 -11.15 -8.75
N ASN A 49 2.68 -11.30 -7.89
CA ASN A 49 2.29 -10.28 -6.92
C ASN A 49 1.77 -10.93 -5.63
N TYR A 50 1.66 -10.17 -4.55
CA TYR A 50 1.01 -10.63 -3.34
C TYR A 50 -0.48 -10.92 -3.59
N LYS A 51 -1.04 -11.86 -2.84
CA LYS A 51 -2.47 -12.17 -2.91
C LYS A 51 -3.31 -10.96 -2.50
N SER A 52 -4.35 -10.66 -3.28
CA SER A 52 -5.24 -9.50 -3.05
C SER A 52 -4.56 -8.12 -3.19
N TYR A 53 -3.40 -8.03 -3.84
CA TYR A 53 -2.67 -6.76 -4.06
C TYR A 53 -2.85 -6.18 -5.47
N ALA A 54 -3.81 -6.68 -6.25
CA ALA A 54 -4.21 -6.03 -7.48
C ALA A 54 -5.71 -6.22 -7.71
N SER A 55 -6.35 -5.17 -8.19
CA SER A 55 -7.73 -5.21 -8.64
C SER A 55 -7.95 -6.17 -9.79
N ASP A 56 -9.19 -6.62 -9.97
CA ASP A 56 -9.56 -7.49 -11.07
C ASP A 56 -9.28 -6.85 -12.42
N LEU A 57 -9.45 -5.53 -12.53
CA LEU A 57 -9.14 -4.79 -13.74
C LEU A 57 -7.64 -4.77 -14.03
N SER A 58 -6.80 -4.47 -13.03
CA SER A 58 -5.34 -4.54 -13.16
C SER A 58 -4.87 -5.96 -13.50
N LYS A 59 -5.46 -6.98 -12.87
CA LYS A 59 -5.19 -8.40 -13.17
C LYS A 59 -5.54 -8.74 -14.62
N GLN A 60 -6.69 -8.28 -15.11
CA GLN A 60 -7.09 -8.47 -16.51
C GLN A 60 -6.10 -7.81 -17.47
N THR A 61 -5.73 -6.55 -17.24
CA THR A 61 -4.74 -5.81 -18.03
C THR A 61 -3.39 -6.56 -18.08
N ILE A 62 -2.93 -7.12 -16.96
CA ILE A 62 -1.69 -7.89 -16.92
C ILE A 62 -1.82 -9.23 -17.66
N ASN A 63 -2.96 -9.90 -17.51
CA ASN A 63 -3.23 -11.19 -18.14
C ASN A 63 -3.30 -11.15 -19.68
N GLU A 64 -3.46 -9.96 -20.28
CA GLU A 64 -3.37 -9.78 -21.73
C GLU A 64 -2.00 -10.19 -22.29
N VAL A 65 -0.93 -10.09 -21.49
CA VAL A 65 0.46 -10.33 -21.92
C VAL A 65 1.19 -11.35 -21.04
N PHE A 66 0.89 -11.37 -19.75
CA PHE A 66 1.55 -12.21 -18.74
C PHE A 66 0.56 -13.20 -18.13
N GLU A 67 1.06 -14.19 -17.38
CA GLU A 67 0.24 -14.99 -16.47
C GLU A 67 0.35 -14.35 -15.09
N TYR A 68 -0.69 -13.69 -14.61
CA TYR A 68 -0.70 -13.11 -13.26
C TYR A 68 -0.73 -14.23 -12.22
N LYS A 69 0.22 -14.23 -11.29
CA LYS A 69 0.35 -15.20 -10.20
C LYS A 69 0.39 -14.50 -8.86
N GLU A 70 -0.34 -15.06 -7.92
CA GLU A 70 -0.31 -14.64 -6.53
C GLU A 70 0.64 -15.55 -5.73
N PHE A 71 1.28 -14.99 -4.69
CA PHE A 71 2.05 -15.76 -3.73
C PHE A 71 1.68 -15.37 -2.29
N ASP A 72 1.76 -16.35 -1.39
CA ASP A 72 1.51 -16.16 0.05
C ASP A 72 2.80 -15.76 0.78
N GLU A 73 3.92 -16.38 0.40
CA GLU A 73 5.22 -16.10 1.01
C GLU A 73 6.20 -15.49 0.00
N ILE A 74 6.90 -14.44 0.44
CA ILE A 74 7.91 -13.75 -0.37
C ILE A 74 9.04 -14.66 -0.90
N THR A 75 9.27 -15.79 -0.23
CA THR A 75 10.20 -16.85 -0.63
C THR A 75 9.83 -17.51 -1.94
N GLU A 76 8.55 -17.60 -2.27
CA GLU A 76 8.05 -18.19 -3.51
C GLU A 76 8.46 -17.34 -4.71
N PHE A 77 8.25 -16.02 -4.62
CA PHE A 77 8.68 -15.09 -5.67
C PHE A 77 10.20 -15.08 -5.84
N SER A 78 10.98 -15.05 -4.74
CA SER A 78 12.44 -15.17 -4.83
C SER A 78 12.89 -16.45 -5.54
N ARG A 79 12.27 -17.60 -5.23
CA ARG A 79 12.57 -18.87 -5.92
C ARG A 79 12.17 -18.82 -7.38
N ALA A 80 11.08 -18.15 -7.73
CA ALA A 80 10.68 -17.98 -9.13
C ALA A 80 11.71 -17.17 -9.92
N ILE A 81 12.26 -16.09 -9.33
CA ILE A 81 13.35 -15.30 -9.93
C ILE A 81 14.62 -16.15 -10.09
N ILE A 82 15.09 -16.80 -9.01
CA ILE A 82 16.31 -17.64 -9.03
C ILE A 82 16.24 -18.73 -10.09
N ASN A 83 15.06 -19.34 -10.27
CA ASN A 83 14.85 -20.41 -11.23
C ASN A 83 14.49 -19.93 -12.65
N ASN A 84 14.56 -18.61 -12.93
CA ASN A 84 14.17 -18.01 -14.21
C ASN A 84 12.73 -18.36 -14.65
N LYS A 85 11.81 -18.49 -13.70
CA LYS A 85 10.39 -18.83 -13.93
C LYS A 85 9.46 -17.61 -14.00
N THR A 86 9.99 -16.41 -13.78
CA THR A 86 9.24 -15.16 -13.81
C THR A 86 10.05 -14.06 -14.48
N TYR A 87 9.37 -13.15 -15.16
CA TYR A 87 9.99 -12.00 -15.84
C TYR A 87 9.88 -10.72 -15.01
N ALA A 88 8.83 -10.58 -14.23
CA ALA A 88 8.60 -9.44 -13.36
C ALA A 88 7.70 -9.83 -12.18
N GLY A 89 7.62 -8.93 -11.21
CA GLY A 89 6.67 -9.06 -10.12
C GLY A 89 6.88 -7.98 -9.08
N VAL A 90 6.04 -8.00 -8.05
CA VAL A 90 6.13 -7.11 -6.89
C VAL A 90 6.87 -7.82 -5.78
N GLY A 91 7.87 -7.14 -5.21
CA GLY A 91 8.61 -7.60 -4.04
C GLY A 91 8.73 -6.49 -3.00
N THR A 92 9.18 -6.83 -1.80
CA THR A 92 9.50 -5.85 -0.75
C THR A 92 10.95 -5.36 -0.88
N ASP A 93 11.20 -4.12 -0.50
CA ASP A 93 12.49 -3.43 -0.51
C ASP A 93 13.71 -4.28 -0.09
N PHE A 94 13.67 -4.94 1.07
CA PHE A 94 14.78 -5.71 1.61
C PHE A 94 15.02 -7.02 0.83
N GLN A 95 13.97 -7.60 0.25
CA GLN A 95 14.08 -8.72 -0.68
C GLN A 95 14.72 -8.24 -1.98
N ILE A 96 14.28 -7.10 -2.50
CA ILE A 96 14.80 -6.50 -3.72
C ILE A 96 16.29 -6.17 -3.53
N ALA A 97 16.67 -5.56 -2.41
CA ALA A 97 18.07 -5.34 -2.06
C ALA A 97 18.89 -6.65 -2.07
N SER A 98 18.35 -7.74 -1.50
CA SER A 98 18.99 -9.06 -1.59
C SER A 98 19.17 -9.55 -3.03
N LEU A 99 18.16 -9.37 -3.88
CA LEU A 99 18.21 -9.75 -5.30
C LEU A 99 19.20 -8.89 -6.11
N ILE A 100 19.36 -7.61 -5.78
CA ILE A 100 20.39 -6.72 -6.35
C ILE A 100 21.78 -7.24 -5.98
N LYS A 101 21.99 -7.60 -4.70
CA LYS A 101 23.27 -8.11 -4.18
C LYS A 101 23.68 -9.45 -4.82
N LYS A 102 22.70 -10.26 -5.21
CA LYS A 102 22.85 -11.52 -5.95
C LYS A 102 22.89 -11.34 -7.47
N ASP A 103 22.74 -10.12 -7.96
CA ASP A 103 22.75 -9.80 -9.39
C ASP A 103 21.67 -10.56 -10.19
N LEU A 104 20.48 -10.76 -9.59
CA LEU A 104 19.36 -11.53 -10.17
C LEU A 104 18.28 -10.68 -10.85
N ILE A 105 18.32 -9.37 -10.64
CA ILE A 105 17.40 -8.41 -11.25
C ILE A 105 18.16 -7.32 -11.99
N GLN A 106 17.46 -6.58 -12.84
CA GLN A 106 18.05 -5.52 -13.67
C GLN A 106 17.41 -4.16 -13.40
N LYS A 107 18.14 -3.09 -13.72
CA LYS A 107 17.63 -1.72 -13.65
C LYS A 107 16.37 -1.56 -14.52
N ILE A 108 15.42 -0.78 -14.03
CA ILE A 108 14.23 -0.39 -14.77
C ILE A 108 14.61 0.61 -15.86
N ASP A 109 14.11 0.38 -17.07
CA ASP A 109 14.25 1.34 -18.18
C ASP A 109 13.18 2.44 -18.03
N PHE A 110 13.46 3.42 -17.16
CA PHE A 110 12.54 4.51 -16.86
C PHE A 110 12.24 5.40 -18.07
N GLN A 111 13.11 5.43 -19.09
CA GLN A 111 12.82 6.09 -20.36
C GLN A 111 11.56 5.51 -21.00
N LYS A 112 11.46 4.18 -21.05
CA LYS A 112 10.33 3.45 -21.65
C LYS A 112 9.11 3.44 -20.74
N LEU A 113 9.31 3.24 -19.44
CA LEU A 113 8.22 3.19 -18.47
C LEU A 113 7.48 4.53 -18.38
N LEU A 114 8.21 5.65 -18.40
CA LEU A 114 7.63 6.99 -18.30
C LEU A 114 7.28 7.60 -19.65
N ASP A 115 7.56 6.91 -20.76
CA ASP A 115 7.30 7.39 -22.12
C ASP A 115 7.81 8.83 -22.32
N LEU A 116 9.10 9.02 -22.05
CA LEU A 116 9.75 10.33 -22.10
C LEU A 116 10.13 10.68 -23.54
N ASP A 117 9.84 11.91 -23.95
CA ASP A 117 10.15 12.41 -25.31
C ASP A 117 11.66 12.56 -25.55
N LYS A 118 12.41 12.88 -24.48
CA LYS A 118 13.85 13.07 -24.52
C LYS A 118 14.56 11.94 -23.79
N PRO A 119 15.71 11.45 -24.29
CA PRO A 119 16.54 10.50 -23.57
C PRO A 119 17.01 11.07 -22.23
N ILE A 120 16.96 10.27 -21.17
CA ILE A 120 17.65 10.55 -19.92
C ILE A 120 19.16 10.57 -20.18
N GLU A 121 19.81 11.71 -19.92
CA GLU A 121 21.22 11.94 -20.26
C GLU A 121 22.18 11.37 -19.22
N ASN A 122 21.80 11.36 -17.94
CA ASN A 122 22.66 10.94 -16.83
C ASN A 122 21.87 10.50 -15.56
N PRO A 123 22.52 9.86 -14.58
CA PRO A 123 21.86 9.40 -13.35
C PRO A 123 21.24 10.51 -12.47
N GLU A 124 21.80 11.71 -12.47
CA GLU A 124 21.23 12.83 -11.69
C GLU A 124 19.89 13.29 -12.28
N GLU A 125 19.75 13.27 -13.61
CA GLU A 125 18.45 13.54 -14.25
C GLU A 125 17.41 12.47 -13.87
N LEU A 126 17.77 11.18 -13.90
CA LEU A 126 16.87 10.12 -13.44
C LEU A 126 16.46 10.33 -11.98
N LYS A 127 17.41 10.70 -11.12
CA LYS A 127 17.14 10.99 -9.72
C LYS A 127 16.14 12.14 -9.55
N VAL A 128 16.30 13.25 -10.27
CA VAL A 128 15.35 14.38 -10.24
C VAL A 128 13.96 13.95 -10.73
N ILE A 129 13.88 13.14 -11.79
CA ILE A 129 12.62 12.57 -12.28
C ILE A 129 11.92 11.77 -11.19
N LEU A 130 12.63 10.87 -10.52
CA LEU A 130 12.05 9.98 -9.51
C LEU A 130 11.71 10.72 -8.21
N GLN A 131 12.53 11.67 -7.77
CA GLN A 131 12.21 12.59 -6.65
C GLN A 131 10.94 13.40 -6.91
N THR A 132 10.68 13.72 -8.17
CA THR A 132 9.47 14.43 -8.58
C THR A 132 8.23 13.54 -8.47
N ILE A 133 8.33 12.27 -8.85
CA ILE A 133 7.19 11.34 -8.91
C ILE A 133 6.80 10.80 -7.52
N TYR A 134 7.77 10.42 -6.70
CA TYR A 134 7.52 9.73 -5.43
C TYR A 134 7.30 10.69 -4.27
N THR A 135 6.58 10.24 -3.24
CA THR A 135 6.43 11.01 -2.00
C THR A 135 7.79 11.19 -1.30
N PRO A 136 7.97 12.23 -0.46
CA PRO A 136 9.23 12.44 0.26
C PRO A 136 9.68 11.24 1.09
N SER A 137 8.75 10.59 1.80
CA SER A 137 9.04 9.41 2.63
C SER A 137 9.50 8.21 1.80
N VAL A 138 8.88 7.98 0.63
CA VAL A 138 9.32 6.93 -0.31
C VAL A 138 10.72 7.21 -0.81
N TRP A 139 11.01 8.44 -1.24
CA TRP A 139 12.33 8.79 -1.76
C TRP A 139 13.42 8.62 -0.69
N GLN A 140 13.20 9.16 0.51
CA GLN A 140 14.11 9.04 1.63
C GLN A 140 14.38 7.57 1.99
N HIS A 141 13.33 6.74 1.96
CA HIS A 141 13.45 5.31 2.23
C HIS A 141 14.23 4.55 1.14
N LEU A 142 13.97 4.81 -0.14
CA LEU A 142 14.74 4.22 -1.25
C LEU A 142 16.23 4.55 -1.13
N SER A 143 16.58 5.81 -0.84
CA SER A 143 17.97 6.25 -0.65
C SER A 143 18.62 5.66 0.60
N SER A 144 17.85 5.22 1.59
CA SER A 144 18.40 4.62 2.81
C SER A 144 19.18 3.31 2.57
N TYR A 145 18.95 2.65 1.42
CA TYR A 145 19.65 1.44 1.00
C TYR A 145 20.99 1.68 0.30
N ASP A 146 21.36 2.94 0.00
CA ASP A 146 22.55 3.26 -0.79
C ASP A 146 23.85 2.70 -0.17
N GLU A 147 23.98 2.73 1.17
CA GLU A 147 25.14 2.17 1.87
C GLU A 147 25.18 0.64 1.77
N GLU A 148 24.04 -0.04 1.92
CA GLU A 148 23.96 -1.50 1.84
C GLU A 148 24.29 -2.02 0.43
N LEU A 149 23.92 -1.26 -0.60
CA LEU A 149 24.04 -1.62 -2.01
C LEU A 149 25.37 -1.21 -2.67
N LYS A 150 26.38 -0.84 -1.86
CA LYS A 150 27.77 -0.70 -2.33
C LYS A 150 28.45 -2.03 -2.61
N THR A 151 27.97 -3.11 -2.00
CA THR A 151 28.61 -4.42 -2.07
C THR A 151 27.65 -5.52 -2.51
N ASN A 152 28.19 -6.56 -3.14
CA ASN A 152 27.45 -7.78 -3.48
C ASN A 152 27.20 -8.64 -2.22
N GLU A 153 26.60 -9.83 -2.41
CA GLU A 153 26.30 -10.75 -1.29
C GLU A 153 27.54 -11.26 -0.54
N ASN A 154 28.72 -11.22 -1.18
CA ASN A 154 30.00 -11.64 -0.60
C ASN A 154 30.77 -10.48 0.06
N GLY A 155 30.21 -9.27 0.06
CA GLY A 155 30.87 -8.06 0.59
C GLY A 155 31.88 -7.43 -0.35
N GLU A 156 31.95 -7.85 -1.61
CA GLU A 156 32.82 -7.25 -2.63
C GLU A 156 32.14 -6.01 -3.21
N LEU A 157 32.91 -4.93 -3.41
CA LEU A 157 32.39 -3.70 -4.00
C LEU A 157 31.92 -3.93 -5.43
N PHE A 158 30.77 -3.34 -5.79
CA PHE A 158 30.39 -3.23 -7.19
C PHE A 158 31.32 -2.26 -7.92
N GLU A 159 31.45 -2.43 -9.25
CA GLU A 159 32.20 -1.48 -10.09
C GLU A 159 31.62 -0.06 -9.97
N GLU A 160 30.29 0.03 -9.94
CA GLU A 160 29.53 1.26 -9.69
C GLU A 160 28.52 0.99 -8.56
N PRO A 161 28.33 1.94 -7.62
CA PRO A 161 27.29 1.85 -6.60
C PRO A 161 25.92 1.56 -7.24
N ARG A 162 25.16 0.68 -6.62
CA ARG A 162 23.79 0.37 -7.04
C ARG A 162 22.82 1.10 -6.12
N HIS A 163 21.71 1.55 -6.67
CA HIS A 163 20.69 2.25 -5.91
C HIS A 163 19.35 1.57 -6.01
N LEU A 164 18.62 1.41 -4.91
CA LEU A 164 17.33 0.70 -4.91
C LEU A 164 16.34 1.33 -5.90
N TRP A 165 16.31 2.67 -5.97
CA TRP A 165 15.45 3.44 -6.88
C TRP A 165 15.70 3.20 -8.37
N GLU A 166 16.83 2.59 -8.76
CA GLU A 166 17.08 2.19 -10.16
C GLU A 166 16.48 0.83 -10.52
N TYR A 167 16.20 -0.02 -9.54
CA TYR A 167 15.85 -1.44 -9.74
C TYR A 167 14.37 -1.75 -9.45
N MET A 168 13.63 -0.81 -8.87
CA MET A 168 12.21 -0.98 -8.58
C MET A 168 11.38 0.25 -8.92
N VAL A 169 10.12 0.00 -9.24
CA VAL A 169 9.06 1.02 -9.29
C VAL A 169 8.23 0.86 -8.01
N PRO A 170 8.27 1.80 -7.06
CA PRO A 170 7.45 1.77 -5.85
C PRO A 170 5.97 1.63 -6.14
N TYR A 171 5.32 0.74 -5.39
CA TYR A 171 3.91 0.44 -5.48
C TYR A 171 3.17 1.06 -4.28
N TYR A 172 3.32 0.47 -3.09
CA TYR A 172 2.76 0.96 -1.83
C TYR A 172 3.81 1.09 -0.74
N ILE A 173 3.57 2.02 0.18
CA ILE A 173 4.38 2.19 1.38
C ILE A 173 3.50 1.94 2.61
N GLN A 174 4.07 1.31 3.62
CA GLN A 174 3.38 1.06 4.88
C GLN A 174 4.32 1.32 6.05
N ASP A 175 3.77 1.83 7.15
CA ASP A 175 4.43 1.86 8.45
C ASP A 175 3.62 1.06 9.47
N VAL A 176 4.23 0.81 10.63
CA VAL A 176 3.61 -0.02 11.67
C VAL A 176 2.88 0.87 12.68
N VAL A 177 1.69 0.42 13.09
CA VAL A 177 0.85 1.09 14.08
C VAL A 177 0.45 0.13 15.17
N ILE A 178 0.13 0.68 16.34
CA ILE A 178 -0.56 -0.06 17.39
C ILE A 178 -2.04 0.30 17.31
N GLY A 179 -2.82 -0.55 16.64
CA GLY A 179 -4.27 -0.45 16.59
C GLY A 179 -4.86 -0.86 17.94
N ILE A 180 -5.76 -0.08 18.50
CA ILE A 180 -6.43 -0.35 19.77
C ILE A 180 -7.93 -0.26 19.58
N ASN A 181 -8.67 -1.11 20.30
CA ASN A 181 -10.12 -1.06 20.36
C ASN A 181 -10.56 -0.71 21.79
N PRO A 182 -10.81 0.58 22.10
CA PRO A 182 -11.18 1.03 23.45
C PRO A 182 -12.45 0.34 24.00
N THR A 183 -13.35 -0.12 23.13
CA THR A 183 -14.58 -0.83 23.54
C THR A 183 -14.29 -2.21 24.14
N LYS A 184 -13.08 -2.74 23.94
CA LYS A 184 -12.65 -4.06 24.44
C LYS A 184 -11.87 -4.01 25.74
N ILE A 185 -11.68 -2.83 26.34
CA ILE A 185 -11.09 -2.70 27.68
C ILE A 185 -11.86 -3.58 28.69
N SER A 186 -11.15 -4.13 29.68
CA SER A 186 -11.74 -4.99 30.70
C SER A 186 -12.92 -4.31 31.43
N ASP A 187 -13.97 -5.07 31.74
CA ASP A 187 -15.25 -4.52 32.23
C ASP A 187 -15.12 -3.69 33.51
N ASN A 188 -14.13 -4.01 34.36
CA ASN A 188 -13.85 -3.28 35.60
C ASN A 188 -13.12 -1.94 35.38
N LYS A 189 -12.60 -1.68 34.17
CA LYS A 189 -11.79 -0.51 33.80
C LYS A 189 -12.40 0.30 32.65
N ILE A 190 -13.31 -0.28 31.88
CA ILE A 190 -13.87 0.32 30.66
C ILE A 190 -14.44 1.71 30.88
N LYS A 191 -15.23 1.91 31.96
CA LYS A 191 -15.84 3.22 32.28
C LYS A 191 -14.82 4.33 32.53
N THR A 192 -13.62 3.98 33.00
CA THR A 192 -12.56 4.94 33.31
C THR A 192 -11.69 5.22 32.09
N TYR A 193 -11.32 4.16 31.35
CA TYR A 193 -10.26 4.27 30.35
C TYR A 193 -10.75 4.32 28.91
N GLN A 194 -11.95 3.82 28.59
CA GLN A 194 -12.49 3.93 27.23
C GLN A 194 -12.54 5.40 26.76
N PRO A 195 -13.11 6.37 27.51
CA PRO A 195 -13.15 7.76 27.06
C PRO A 195 -11.77 8.44 27.00
N ILE A 196 -10.76 7.85 27.64
CA ILE A 196 -9.37 8.33 27.56
C ILE A 196 -8.76 7.86 26.25
N PHE A 197 -8.93 6.58 25.89
CA PHE A 197 -8.36 6.01 24.68
C PHE A 197 -9.12 6.35 23.40
N GLU A 198 -10.39 6.81 23.50
CA GLU A 198 -11.13 7.38 22.37
C GLU A 198 -10.69 8.81 22.02
N ASP A 199 -9.99 9.48 22.94
CA ASP A 199 -9.54 10.87 22.84
C ASP A 199 -8.01 10.90 22.71
N LYS A 200 -7.53 11.45 21.59
CA LYS A 200 -6.10 11.51 21.28
C LYS A 200 -5.30 12.30 22.30
N GLU A 201 -5.81 13.45 22.75
CA GLU A 201 -5.10 14.31 23.70
C GLU A 201 -5.00 13.63 25.06
N LYS A 202 -6.09 13.02 25.53
CA LYS A 202 -6.08 12.27 26.79
C LYS A 202 -5.15 11.05 26.72
N THR A 203 -5.11 10.37 25.57
CA THR A 203 -4.17 9.27 25.34
C THR A 203 -2.71 9.74 25.40
N ASP A 204 -2.39 10.87 24.76
CA ASP A 204 -1.05 11.47 24.80
C ASP A 204 -0.62 11.80 26.25
N GLN A 205 -1.53 12.42 27.02
CA GLN A 205 -1.30 12.74 28.42
C GLN A 205 -1.06 11.48 29.26
N LEU A 206 -1.81 10.41 29.03
CA LEU A 206 -1.65 9.14 29.74
C LEU A 206 -0.29 8.47 29.43
N LEU A 207 0.14 8.50 28.16
CA LEU A 207 1.46 8.00 27.74
C LEU A 207 2.59 8.79 28.42
N ALA A 208 2.48 10.12 28.49
CA ALA A 208 3.45 10.98 29.16
C ALA A 208 3.53 10.69 30.67
N GLN A 209 2.38 10.51 31.33
CA GLN A 209 2.32 10.16 32.75
C GLN A 209 2.98 8.80 33.03
N ASN A 210 2.70 7.78 32.21
CA ASN A 210 3.32 6.46 32.39
C ASN A 210 4.84 6.53 32.16
N GLN A 211 5.30 7.29 31.17
CA GLN A 211 6.72 7.51 30.92
C GLN A 211 7.44 8.08 32.15
N GLU A 212 6.86 9.11 32.79
CA GLU A 212 7.42 9.69 34.02
C GLU A 212 7.45 8.69 35.18
N LEU A 213 6.41 7.86 35.32
CA LEU A 213 6.34 6.84 36.36
C LEU A 213 7.41 5.77 36.17
N LEU A 214 7.65 5.33 34.93
CA LEU A 214 8.72 4.39 34.59
C LEU A 214 10.10 4.97 34.92
N ALA A 215 10.33 6.24 34.60
CA ALA A 215 11.58 6.93 34.92
C ALA A 215 11.81 7.03 36.44
N LYS A 216 10.77 7.33 37.22
CA LYS A 216 10.85 7.48 38.69
C LYS A 216 11.01 6.14 39.42
N ASN A 217 10.19 5.15 39.06
CA ASN A 217 10.04 3.92 39.84
C ASN A 217 10.96 2.79 39.36
N GLU A 218 11.14 2.68 38.05
CA GLU A 218 11.92 1.58 37.45
C GLU A 218 13.33 2.03 37.02
N LYS A 219 13.63 3.33 37.13
CA LYS A 219 14.86 3.96 36.61
C LYS A 219 15.10 3.64 35.13
N LYS A 220 14.03 3.33 34.38
CA LYS A 220 14.05 3.11 32.94
C LYS A 220 13.65 4.40 32.26
N GLN A 221 14.59 5.09 31.63
CA GLN A 221 14.23 6.21 30.76
C GLN A 221 13.86 5.63 29.39
N VAL A 222 12.56 5.63 29.11
CA VAL A 222 12.00 5.30 27.80
C VAL A 222 11.37 6.56 27.22
N ALA A 223 11.21 6.60 25.91
CA ALA A 223 10.52 7.69 25.25
C ALA A 223 8.99 7.50 25.29
N LYS A 224 8.25 8.60 25.15
CA LYS A 224 6.78 8.65 25.26
C LYS A 224 6.11 7.66 24.31
N TYR A 225 6.55 7.64 23.05
CA TYR A 225 5.99 6.81 22.00
C TYR A 225 6.84 5.57 21.69
N SER A 226 7.67 5.12 22.64
CA SER A 226 8.37 3.85 22.50
C SER A 226 7.39 2.66 22.59
N PHE A 227 7.67 1.58 21.85
CA PHE A 227 6.90 0.32 21.95
C PHE A 227 6.68 -0.12 23.40
N PHE A 228 7.73 -0.04 24.22
CA PHE A 228 7.67 -0.40 25.63
C PHE A 228 6.64 0.43 26.39
N ASN A 229 6.70 1.77 26.28
CA ASN A 229 5.79 2.64 27.01
C ASN A 229 4.34 2.46 26.54
N ILE A 230 4.12 2.29 25.24
CA ILE A 230 2.78 2.10 24.67
C ILE A 230 2.17 0.80 25.21
N PHE A 231 2.83 -0.34 25.02
CA PHE A 231 2.33 -1.63 25.51
C PHE A 231 2.12 -1.64 27.02
N ASN A 232 3.06 -1.06 27.78
CA ASN A 232 2.93 -0.96 29.23
C ASN A 232 1.74 -0.12 29.66
N THR A 233 1.50 1.00 28.97
CA THR A 233 0.34 1.86 29.21
C THR A 233 -0.95 1.12 28.91
N LEU A 234 -1.05 0.43 27.77
CA LEU A 234 -2.25 -0.32 27.40
C LEU A 234 -2.59 -1.41 28.43
N PHE A 235 -1.63 -2.29 28.76
CA PHE A 235 -1.89 -3.41 29.66
C PHE A 235 -2.17 -2.97 31.11
N LYS A 236 -1.53 -1.90 31.60
CA LYS A 236 -1.86 -1.32 32.91
C LYS A 236 -3.29 -0.77 32.97
N ASN A 237 -3.85 -0.35 31.84
CA ASN A 237 -5.13 0.35 31.77
C ASN A 237 -6.27 -0.49 31.16
N GLY A 238 -6.13 -1.82 31.17
CA GLY A 238 -7.23 -2.75 30.95
C GLY A 238 -7.32 -3.34 29.55
N PHE A 239 -6.34 -3.12 28.69
CA PHE A 239 -6.13 -3.95 27.52
C PHE A 239 -5.56 -5.30 27.97
N GLU A 240 -6.17 -6.39 27.51
CA GLU A 240 -5.83 -7.73 28.01
C GLU A 240 -5.19 -8.63 26.97
N ASN A 241 -5.41 -8.34 25.68
CA ASN A 241 -5.00 -9.19 24.57
C ASN A 241 -4.29 -8.34 23.51
N LEU A 242 -3.13 -8.80 23.08
CA LEU A 242 -2.32 -8.19 22.03
C LEU A 242 -2.08 -9.21 20.91
N THR A 243 -2.48 -8.88 19.69
CA THR A 243 -2.01 -9.59 18.49
C THR A 243 -0.81 -8.85 17.88
N ILE A 244 0.21 -9.56 17.43
CA ILE A 244 1.36 -9.00 16.73
C ILE A 244 1.52 -9.75 15.41
N THR A 245 1.85 -9.04 14.33
CA THR A 245 2.20 -9.68 13.06
C THR A 245 3.36 -10.67 13.23
N ASP A 246 3.21 -11.92 12.77
CA ASP A 246 4.26 -12.95 12.78
C ASP A 246 5.26 -12.77 11.62
N ALA A 247 5.69 -11.53 11.43
CA ALA A 247 6.72 -11.17 10.48
C ALA A 247 8.07 -11.12 11.20
N ARG A 248 8.79 -12.24 11.21
CA ARG A 248 10.02 -12.46 12.01
C ARG A 248 11.03 -11.31 11.92
N ARG A 249 11.26 -10.80 10.71
CA ARG A 249 12.20 -9.70 10.45
C ARG A 249 11.73 -8.37 11.02
N ASN A 250 10.44 -8.10 10.96
CA ASN A 250 9.81 -6.92 11.56
C ASN A 250 9.94 -7.01 13.08
N ASN A 251 9.62 -8.18 13.64
CA ASN A 251 9.72 -8.44 15.07
C ASN A 251 11.14 -8.28 15.60
N MET A 252 12.16 -8.69 14.84
CA MET A 252 13.56 -8.40 15.18
C MET A 252 13.88 -6.90 15.17
N LEU A 253 13.35 -6.13 14.22
CA LEU A 253 13.50 -4.67 14.20
C LEU A 253 12.85 -4.06 15.44
N PHE A 254 11.63 -4.47 15.82
CA PHE A 254 10.99 -4.00 17.04
C PHE A 254 11.84 -4.32 18.28
N GLY A 255 12.49 -5.50 18.31
CA GLY A 255 13.46 -5.86 19.34
C GLY A 255 14.68 -4.94 19.43
N THR A 256 15.06 -4.25 18.35
CA THR A 256 16.15 -3.24 18.40
C THR A 256 15.77 -1.99 19.20
N SER A 257 14.50 -1.81 19.56
CA SER A 257 14.04 -0.70 20.42
C SER A 257 14.15 -1.00 21.92
N TYR A 258 14.60 -2.20 22.32
CA TYR A 258 14.59 -2.64 23.73
C TYR A 258 15.82 -3.49 24.12
N TRP A 259 16.95 -2.84 24.31
CA TRP A 259 18.24 -3.42 24.71
C TRP A 259 18.30 -3.71 26.21
N ILE A 260 17.52 -4.68 26.67
CA ILE A 260 17.31 -4.96 28.10
C ILE A 260 18.60 -5.19 28.91
N ASN A 261 19.63 -5.78 28.29
CA ASN A 261 20.90 -6.07 28.94
C ASN A 261 21.95 -4.95 28.78
N SER A 262 21.58 -3.81 28.18
CA SER A 262 22.51 -2.71 27.98
C SER A 262 22.73 -1.91 29.28
N PRO A 263 24.00 -1.62 29.65
CA PRO A 263 24.30 -0.69 30.75
C PRO A 263 23.88 0.75 30.43
N ASN A 264 23.69 1.09 29.16
CA ASN A 264 23.27 2.40 28.65
C ASN A 264 21.89 2.31 27.97
N PHE A 265 20.97 1.53 28.56
CA PHE A 265 19.65 1.18 28.01
C PHE A 265 19.01 2.27 27.12
N SER A 266 18.86 3.49 27.64
CA SER A 266 18.20 4.58 26.93
C SER A 266 18.95 5.05 25.70
N GLN A 267 20.27 5.18 25.78
CA GLN A 267 21.10 5.62 24.66
C GLN A 267 21.22 4.53 23.60
N ASP A 268 21.33 3.27 24.02
CA ASP A 268 21.48 2.13 23.11
C ASP A 268 20.16 1.82 22.37
N ASN A 269 19.00 2.01 23.01
CA ASN A 269 17.70 1.93 22.34
C ASN A 269 17.56 2.93 21.18
N ILE A 270 18.22 4.08 21.26
CA ILE A 270 18.26 5.08 20.18
C ILE A 270 19.33 4.70 19.17
N ASN A 271 20.55 4.46 19.63
CA ASN A 271 21.73 4.28 18.76
C ASN A 271 21.69 2.99 17.93
N PHE A 272 21.08 1.93 18.45
CA PHE A 272 21.05 0.62 17.80
C PHE A 272 19.71 0.31 17.14
N TYR A 273 18.75 1.23 17.16
CA TYR A 273 17.49 1.04 16.47
C TYR A 273 17.72 0.89 14.95
N GLY A 274 17.23 -0.22 14.39
CA GLY A 274 17.39 -0.55 12.98
C GLY A 274 18.80 -1.01 12.57
N GLN A 275 19.66 -1.37 13.52
CA GLN A 275 20.99 -1.88 13.16
C GLN A 275 20.90 -3.16 12.30
N PRO A 276 21.89 -3.39 11.40
CA PRO A 276 21.90 -4.58 10.55
C PRO A 276 21.89 -5.89 11.35
N THR A 277 21.16 -6.87 10.84
CA THR A 277 21.13 -8.22 11.40
C THR A 277 22.34 -9.02 10.92
N THR A 278 23.08 -9.62 11.84
CA THR A 278 24.30 -10.38 11.59
C THR A 278 24.25 -11.76 12.26
N GLU A 279 25.19 -12.65 11.92
CA GLU A 279 25.34 -13.95 12.59
C GLU A 279 25.65 -13.81 14.09
N THR A 280 26.20 -12.67 14.54
CA THR A 280 26.58 -12.45 15.94
C THR A 280 25.48 -11.82 16.78
N ASN A 281 24.54 -11.07 16.18
CA ASN A 281 23.51 -10.33 16.93
C ASN A 281 22.08 -10.87 16.79
N TYR A 282 21.78 -11.74 15.80
CA TYR A 282 20.38 -12.13 15.52
C TYR A 282 19.64 -12.73 16.73
N LYS A 283 20.32 -13.53 17.54
CA LYS A 283 19.74 -14.11 18.77
C LYS A 283 19.37 -13.02 19.77
N THR A 284 20.25 -12.06 19.97
CA THR A 284 20.02 -10.91 20.85
C THR A 284 18.82 -10.09 20.38
N LEU A 285 18.66 -9.86 19.07
CA LEU A 285 17.52 -9.12 18.54
C LEU A 285 16.18 -9.84 18.81
N ILE A 286 16.16 -11.16 18.62
CA ILE A 286 14.99 -12.00 18.92
C ILE A 286 14.72 -12.00 20.43
N ASP A 287 15.74 -12.17 21.26
CA ASP A 287 15.62 -12.17 22.72
C ASP A 287 15.12 -10.82 23.24
N ASN A 288 15.62 -9.70 22.70
CA ASN A 288 15.16 -8.36 23.02
C ASN A 288 13.69 -8.16 22.64
N PHE A 289 13.24 -8.66 21.49
CA PHE A 289 11.82 -8.62 21.11
C PHE A 289 10.94 -9.40 22.09
N THR A 290 11.32 -10.63 22.43
CA THR A 290 10.56 -11.42 23.42
C THR A 290 10.54 -10.74 24.80
N SER A 291 11.65 -10.10 25.19
CA SER A 291 11.75 -9.35 26.44
C SER A 291 10.94 -8.06 26.41
N LEU A 292 10.88 -7.35 25.28
CA LEU A 292 10.04 -6.18 25.08
C LEU A 292 8.58 -6.52 25.36
N VAL A 293 8.07 -7.59 24.75
CA VAL A 293 6.69 -8.05 24.96
C VAL A 293 6.48 -8.43 26.43
N LYS A 294 7.35 -9.28 26.99
CA LYS A 294 7.21 -9.74 28.37
C LYS A 294 7.24 -8.61 29.40
N ASP A 295 8.24 -7.73 29.30
CA ASP A 295 8.46 -6.70 30.30
C ASP A 295 7.43 -5.57 30.20
N SER A 296 6.89 -5.31 29.00
CA SER A 296 5.88 -4.27 28.82
C SER A 296 4.47 -4.76 29.16
N THR A 297 4.11 -5.99 28.80
CA THR A 297 2.75 -6.55 28.98
C THR A 297 2.58 -7.36 30.26
N GLY A 298 3.67 -7.89 30.81
CA GLY A 298 3.67 -8.85 31.92
C GLY A 298 3.48 -10.31 31.51
N TYR A 299 3.36 -10.60 30.20
CA TYR A 299 3.08 -11.94 29.68
C TYR A 299 4.18 -12.42 28.74
N GLU A 300 4.56 -13.69 28.87
CA GLU A 300 5.45 -14.35 27.92
C GLU A 300 4.84 -14.32 26.51
N ILE A 301 5.69 -14.22 25.49
CA ILE A 301 5.25 -14.28 24.09
C ILE A 301 4.56 -15.61 23.73
N THR A 302 4.84 -16.67 24.50
CA THR A 302 4.24 -18.01 24.38
C THR A 302 2.88 -18.12 25.05
N ASN A 303 2.42 -17.10 25.77
CA ASN A 303 1.08 -17.07 26.38
C ASN A 303 0.03 -16.70 25.31
N SER A 304 -0.42 -17.70 24.55
CA SER A 304 -1.38 -17.53 23.46
C SER A 304 -2.72 -16.92 23.87
N ASP A 305 -3.08 -16.98 25.16
CA ASP A 305 -4.31 -16.39 25.67
C ASP A 305 -4.22 -14.87 25.80
N LYS A 306 -3.00 -14.31 25.86
CA LYS A 306 -2.75 -12.88 26.07
C LYS A 306 -1.97 -12.24 24.93
N ILE A 307 -1.04 -12.99 24.33
CA ILE A 307 -0.20 -12.57 23.23
C ILE A 307 -0.40 -13.55 22.07
N ASN A 308 -0.87 -13.06 20.94
CA ASN A 308 -1.08 -13.86 19.74
C ASN A 308 -0.14 -13.38 18.62
N LEU A 309 0.51 -14.30 17.92
CA LEU A 309 1.31 -13.99 16.73
C LEU A 309 0.61 -14.54 15.50
N ASN A 310 0.43 -13.69 14.49
CA ASN A 310 -0.32 -14.07 13.30
C ASN A 310 0.29 -13.47 12.04
N GLY A 311 0.58 -14.29 11.03
CA GLY A 311 1.14 -13.82 9.76
C GLY A 311 0.10 -13.29 8.77
N ASP A 312 -1.18 -13.50 9.05
CA ASP A 312 -2.31 -13.10 8.20
C ASP A 312 -2.88 -11.75 8.68
N GLY A 313 -2.66 -10.69 7.90
CA GLY A 313 -3.10 -9.32 8.19
C GLY A 313 -4.61 -9.22 8.42
N LEU A 314 -5.42 -9.87 7.57
CA LEU A 314 -6.88 -9.92 7.71
C LEU A 314 -7.27 -10.56 9.04
N LYS A 315 -6.54 -11.59 9.46
CA LYS A 315 -6.81 -12.24 10.75
C LYS A 315 -6.37 -11.38 11.96
N ILE A 316 -5.34 -10.53 11.81
CA ILE A 316 -4.97 -9.54 12.84
C ILE A 316 -6.09 -8.50 12.97
N LEU A 317 -6.54 -7.94 11.85
CA LEU A 317 -7.63 -6.99 11.74
C LEU A 317 -8.92 -7.55 12.36
N THR A 318 -9.38 -8.70 11.89
CA THR A 318 -10.64 -9.32 12.34
C THR A 318 -10.62 -9.59 13.84
N ASN A 319 -9.50 -10.09 14.39
CA ASN A 319 -9.35 -10.25 15.85
C ASN A 319 -9.50 -8.91 16.61
N LEU A 320 -9.05 -7.80 16.04
CA LEU A 320 -9.12 -6.46 16.65
C LEU A 320 -10.53 -5.86 16.60
N ILE A 321 -11.33 -6.14 15.56
CA ILE A 321 -12.67 -5.56 15.40
C ILE A 321 -13.79 -6.45 15.97
N TRP A 322 -13.65 -7.77 15.91
CA TRP A 322 -14.73 -8.71 16.23
C TRP A 322 -15.20 -8.61 17.70
N PRO A 323 -16.51 -8.62 18.00
CA PRO A 323 -16.99 -8.47 19.37
C PRO A 323 -16.59 -9.65 20.28
N LYS A 324 -16.44 -9.39 21.59
CA LYS A 324 -16.05 -10.40 22.59
C LYS A 324 -16.92 -11.67 22.60
N ASN A 325 -18.20 -11.53 22.25
CA ASN A 325 -19.17 -12.62 22.32
C ASN A 325 -19.24 -13.47 21.03
N GLY A 326 -18.42 -13.14 20.02
CA GLY A 326 -18.51 -13.73 18.69
C GLY A 326 -17.66 -15.00 18.46
N GLY A 327 -17.11 -15.63 19.51
CA GLY A 327 -16.46 -16.95 19.42
C GLY A 327 -14.98 -16.97 19.02
N ALA A 328 -14.40 -15.86 18.56
CA ALA A 328 -12.94 -15.68 18.42
C ALA A 328 -12.33 -15.16 19.74
N ILE A 329 -11.04 -15.38 19.99
CA ILE A 329 -10.29 -14.69 21.06
C ILE A 329 -9.99 -13.28 20.54
N PRO A 330 -10.80 -12.26 20.91
CA PRO A 330 -10.68 -10.96 20.30
C PRO A 330 -9.49 -10.25 20.95
N SER A 331 -8.72 -9.56 20.12
CA SER A 331 -7.66 -8.69 20.60
C SER A 331 -8.22 -7.33 20.98
N SER A 332 -7.71 -6.78 22.08
CA SER A 332 -7.99 -5.38 22.46
C SER A 332 -6.97 -4.42 21.85
N ALA A 333 -5.78 -4.92 21.49
CA ALA A 333 -4.75 -4.18 20.79
C ALA A 333 -4.07 -5.08 19.73
N ALA A 334 -3.53 -4.47 18.68
CA ALA A 334 -2.79 -5.15 17.63
C ALA A 334 -1.58 -4.32 17.16
N LEU A 335 -0.46 -4.99 16.89
CA LEU A 335 0.67 -4.43 16.16
C LEU A 335 0.56 -4.86 14.69
N MET A 336 0.19 -3.92 13.83
CA MET A 336 -0.21 -4.16 12.44
C MET A 336 0.26 -3.04 11.51
N PHE A 337 0.11 -3.19 10.21
CA PHE A 337 0.41 -2.11 9.27
C PHE A 337 -0.72 -1.09 9.23
N ASN A 338 -0.39 0.13 8.83
CA ASN A 338 -1.35 1.21 8.75
C ASN A 338 -2.50 0.94 7.75
N GLY A 339 -2.24 0.21 6.67
CA GLY A 339 -3.29 -0.25 5.74
C GLY A 339 -4.32 -1.17 6.41
N ASP A 340 -3.87 -2.20 7.13
CA ASP A 340 -4.76 -3.07 7.91
C ASP A 340 -5.52 -2.26 8.99
N ALA A 341 -4.89 -1.24 9.57
CA ALA A 341 -5.55 -0.42 10.58
C ALA A 341 -6.62 0.51 9.98
N LEU A 342 -6.46 0.91 8.72
CA LEU A 342 -7.44 1.72 7.99
C LEU A 342 -8.67 0.89 7.63
N ASP A 343 -8.47 -0.34 7.17
CA ASP A 343 -9.53 -1.33 6.97
C ASP A 343 -10.24 -1.62 8.31
N ALA A 344 -9.48 -1.79 9.39
CA ALA A 344 -10.06 -1.96 10.74
C ALA A 344 -10.87 -0.73 11.22
N TRP A 345 -10.56 0.47 10.73
CA TRP A 345 -11.30 1.69 11.05
C TRP A 345 -12.66 1.72 10.33
N TYR A 346 -12.70 1.29 9.07
CA TYR A 346 -13.92 1.13 8.26
C TYR A 346 -14.48 -0.30 8.33
N SER A 347 -14.52 -0.86 9.54
CA SER A 347 -14.85 -2.26 9.81
C SER A 347 -16.26 -2.75 9.44
N SER A 348 -17.17 -1.87 9.01
CA SER A 348 -18.56 -2.23 8.72
C SER A 348 -18.70 -3.19 7.54
N ASP A 349 -17.78 -3.13 6.57
CA ASP A 349 -17.67 -4.06 5.44
C ASP A 349 -17.27 -5.49 5.85
N ASN A 350 -16.70 -5.64 7.05
CA ASN A 350 -16.34 -6.92 7.67
C ASN A 350 -17.50 -7.52 8.49
N SER A 351 -18.69 -6.92 8.47
CA SER A 351 -19.88 -7.45 9.14
C SER A 351 -20.39 -8.72 8.45
N GLU A 352 -20.41 -9.85 9.16
CA GLU A 352 -20.89 -11.13 8.62
C GLU A 352 -22.16 -11.61 9.34
N GLY A 353 -23.19 -11.93 8.55
CA GLY A 353 -24.43 -12.55 9.04
C GLY A 353 -25.19 -11.64 10.00
N SER A 354 -25.17 -11.98 11.29
CA SER A 354 -25.86 -11.22 12.35
C SER A 354 -24.92 -10.44 13.27
N VAL A 355 -23.62 -10.41 12.95
CA VAL A 355 -22.62 -9.67 13.72
C VAL A 355 -22.37 -8.35 13.02
N GLU A 356 -22.88 -7.27 13.60
CA GLU A 356 -22.64 -5.90 13.16
C GLU A 356 -21.37 -5.37 13.82
N ILE A 357 -20.45 -4.85 13.01
CA ILE A 357 -19.21 -4.24 13.47
C ILE A 357 -19.24 -2.76 13.05
N PRO A 358 -19.35 -1.82 14.00
CA PRO A 358 -19.46 -0.41 13.64
C PRO A 358 -18.09 0.19 13.31
N ASP A 359 -18.10 1.09 12.32
CA ASP A 359 -16.94 1.92 11.97
C ASP A 359 -16.48 2.80 13.13
N GLY A 360 -15.23 3.25 13.06
CA GLY A 360 -14.70 4.22 14.00
C GLY A 360 -14.45 3.69 15.41
N THR A 361 -14.46 2.37 15.62
CA THR A 361 -14.16 1.73 16.91
C THR A 361 -12.67 1.61 17.21
N ILE A 362 -11.83 1.77 16.20
CA ILE A 362 -10.38 1.64 16.32
C ILE A 362 -9.72 2.99 16.54
N ARG A 363 -8.63 3.03 17.30
CA ARG A 363 -7.69 4.14 17.36
C ARG A 363 -6.30 3.60 17.10
N ILE A 364 -5.39 4.47 16.68
CA ILE A 364 -3.99 4.07 16.48
C ILE A 364 -3.08 4.84 17.42
N ILE A 365 -1.98 4.20 17.80
CA ILE A 365 -0.83 4.84 18.42
C ILE A 365 0.39 4.50 17.57
N ARG A 366 1.08 5.54 17.07
CA ARG A 366 2.25 5.38 16.21
C ARG A 366 3.53 5.36 17.03
N PRO A 367 4.33 4.29 16.98
CA PRO A 367 5.63 4.25 17.66
C PRO A 367 6.60 5.27 17.05
N GLU A 368 7.41 5.93 17.89
CA GLU A 368 8.43 6.87 17.39
C GLU A 368 9.59 6.17 16.67
N ASN A 369 9.89 4.92 17.02
CA ASN A 369 10.89 4.11 16.34
C ASN A 369 10.10 3.12 15.50
N ASN A 370 9.98 3.39 14.20
CA ASN A 370 9.03 2.69 13.36
C ASN A 370 9.70 1.92 12.22
N LEU A 371 9.05 0.86 11.77
CA LEU A 371 9.38 0.13 10.55
C LEU A 371 8.67 0.83 9.40
N ILE A 372 9.35 0.95 8.26
CA ILE A 372 8.70 1.27 7.00
C ILE A 372 8.99 0.13 6.02
N LEU A 373 7.96 -0.31 5.31
CA LEU A 373 8.06 -1.26 4.22
C LEU A 373 7.65 -0.58 2.93
N LEU A 374 8.44 -0.79 1.90
CA LEU A 374 8.14 -0.35 0.56
C LEU A 374 8.09 -1.56 -0.36
N GLU A 375 6.97 -1.70 -1.05
CA GLU A 375 6.81 -2.71 -2.07
C GLU A 375 6.98 -2.08 -3.44
N GLY A 376 7.41 -2.86 -4.42
CA GLY A 376 7.41 -2.39 -5.79
C GLY A 376 7.78 -3.41 -6.84
N THR A 377 7.55 -3.00 -8.08
CA THR A 377 7.74 -3.85 -9.26
C THR A 377 9.21 -3.92 -9.64
N ILE A 378 9.69 -5.14 -9.86
CA ILE A 378 11.05 -5.44 -10.35
C ILE A 378 11.01 -6.25 -11.63
N ILE A 379 12.12 -6.25 -12.36
CA ILE A 379 12.30 -7.04 -13.58
C ILE A 379 13.47 -8.01 -13.39
N SER A 380 13.22 -9.29 -13.69
CA SER A 380 14.23 -10.36 -13.64
C SER A 380 15.36 -10.08 -14.63
N LYS A 381 16.61 -10.34 -14.24
CA LYS A 381 17.77 -10.21 -15.13
C LYS A 381 17.72 -11.21 -16.29
N GLY A 382 17.01 -12.33 -16.13
CA GLY A 382 16.83 -13.33 -17.18
C GLY A 382 16.03 -12.84 -18.39
N LEU A 383 15.35 -11.71 -18.29
CA LEU A 383 14.61 -11.10 -19.40
C LEU A 383 15.52 -10.26 -20.30
N ALA A 384 15.60 -10.63 -21.58
CA ALA A 384 16.33 -9.85 -22.58
C ALA A 384 15.70 -8.47 -22.80
N LYS A 385 16.53 -7.45 -23.07
CA LYS A 385 16.10 -6.03 -23.16
C LYS A 385 15.03 -5.80 -24.24
N GLU A 386 15.12 -6.51 -25.36
CA GLU A 386 14.16 -6.49 -26.47
C GLU A 386 12.77 -7.01 -26.09
N HIS A 387 12.65 -7.75 -24.98
CA HIS A 387 11.40 -8.32 -24.48
C HIS A 387 10.81 -7.55 -23.30
N GLN A 388 11.39 -6.40 -22.91
CA GLN A 388 10.90 -5.59 -21.80
C GLN A 388 9.73 -4.68 -22.19
N GLN A 389 9.63 -4.27 -23.46
CA GLN A 389 8.61 -3.31 -23.90
C GLN A 389 7.18 -3.73 -23.50
N PRO A 390 6.75 -5.01 -23.68
CA PRO A 390 5.43 -5.44 -23.25
C PRO A 390 5.18 -5.32 -21.74
N ILE A 391 6.22 -5.43 -20.90
CA ILE A 391 6.09 -5.18 -19.44
C ILE A 391 5.75 -3.72 -19.21
N TYR A 392 6.54 -2.80 -19.77
CA TYR A 392 6.32 -1.36 -19.56
C TYR A 392 4.95 -0.92 -20.09
N ASP A 393 4.49 -1.46 -21.22
CA ASP A 393 3.17 -1.13 -21.78
C ASP A 393 2.01 -1.65 -20.94
N VAL A 394 2.16 -2.81 -20.29
CA VAL A 394 1.18 -3.33 -19.32
C VAL A 394 1.19 -2.53 -18.03
N LEU A 395 2.37 -2.20 -17.50
CA LEU A 395 2.51 -1.42 -16.28
C LEU A 395 1.87 -0.03 -16.44
N LYS A 396 2.14 0.67 -17.54
CA LYS A 396 1.54 1.99 -17.87
C LYS A 396 0.01 1.97 -18.00
N ARG A 397 -0.60 0.80 -18.24
CA ARG A 397 -2.06 0.66 -18.40
C ARG A 397 -2.76 0.07 -17.18
N SER A 398 -2.00 -0.38 -16.18
CA SER A 398 -2.52 -0.98 -14.95
C SER A 398 -2.25 -0.05 -13.76
N PHE A 399 -1.70 -0.56 -12.66
CA PHE A 399 -1.49 0.20 -11.42
C PHE A 399 -0.36 1.26 -11.48
N TYR A 400 0.22 1.52 -12.65
CA TYR A 400 1.08 2.68 -12.92
C TYR A 400 0.54 3.60 -14.03
N ALA A 401 -0.78 3.60 -14.26
CA ALA A 401 -1.41 4.59 -15.11
C ALA A 401 -1.02 6.02 -14.71
N ASN A 402 -0.78 6.88 -15.70
CA ASN A 402 -0.45 8.31 -15.54
C ASN A 402 0.84 8.63 -14.76
N LEU A 403 1.75 7.68 -14.58
CA LEU A 403 2.98 7.85 -13.79
C LEU A 403 3.85 9.05 -14.24
N ASN A 404 3.82 9.40 -15.52
CA ASN A 404 4.64 10.47 -16.09
C ASN A 404 4.01 11.88 -16.00
N THR A 405 2.74 12.00 -15.62
CA THR A 405 1.99 13.25 -15.70
C THR A 405 2.59 14.34 -14.81
N LEU A 406 2.99 13.99 -13.58
CA LEU A 406 3.64 14.92 -12.66
C LEU A 406 4.99 15.40 -13.22
N TRP A 407 5.82 14.50 -13.74
CA TRP A 407 7.10 14.86 -14.33
C TRP A 407 6.93 15.82 -15.52
N ARG A 408 5.99 15.55 -16.43
CA ARG A 408 5.71 16.43 -17.58
C ARG A 408 5.32 17.84 -17.14
N LYS A 409 4.50 17.97 -16.10
CA LYS A 409 4.12 19.27 -15.54
C LYS A 409 5.31 19.96 -14.85
N TYR A 410 6.07 19.23 -14.05
CA TYR A 410 7.27 19.72 -13.38
C TYR A 410 8.28 20.29 -14.38
N LEU A 411 8.59 19.53 -15.44
CA LEU A 411 9.57 19.93 -16.46
C LEU A 411 9.19 21.25 -17.15
N LYS A 412 7.89 21.46 -17.40
CA LYS A 412 7.38 22.72 -17.96
C LYS A 412 7.58 23.89 -16.99
N LEU A 413 7.28 23.68 -15.71
CA LEU A 413 7.40 24.72 -14.67
C LEU A 413 8.86 24.99 -14.27
N SER A 414 9.75 24.01 -14.41
CA SER A 414 11.19 24.14 -14.16
C SER A 414 11.95 24.76 -15.34
N ASN A 415 11.26 25.19 -16.39
CA ASN A 415 11.87 25.67 -17.65
C ASN A 415 12.83 24.65 -18.27
N ASN A 416 12.50 23.37 -18.20
CA ASN A 416 13.33 22.24 -18.60
C ASN A 416 14.62 22.06 -17.79
N ASN A 417 14.70 22.57 -16.56
CA ASN A 417 15.78 22.20 -15.65
C ASN A 417 15.56 20.78 -15.12
N THR A 418 16.49 19.88 -15.44
CA THR A 418 16.47 18.46 -15.05
C THR A 418 17.63 18.08 -14.12
N THR A 419 18.50 19.02 -13.77
CA THR A 419 19.69 18.74 -12.94
C THR A 419 19.51 19.10 -11.46
N GLU A 420 18.47 19.86 -11.12
CA GLU A 420 18.19 20.28 -9.75
C GLU A 420 16.72 20.01 -9.39
N PHE A 421 16.53 19.26 -8.30
CA PHE A 421 15.21 19.01 -7.73
C PHE A 421 14.73 20.23 -6.92
N ASN A 422 13.52 20.69 -7.19
CA ASN A 422 12.90 21.78 -6.46
C ASN A 422 11.54 21.33 -5.87
N PRO A 423 11.40 21.22 -4.54
CA PRO A 423 10.17 20.75 -3.90
C PRO A 423 8.99 21.72 -4.09
N GLU A 424 9.22 23.02 -4.20
CA GLU A 424 8.16 24.01 -4.44
C GLU A 424 7.58 23.87 -5.85
N ILE A 425 8.44 23.64 -6.86
CA ILE A 425 8.00 23.36 -8.23
C ILE A 425 7.25 22.04 -8.29
N LYS A 426 7.73 20.99 -7.60
CA LYS A 426 7.03 19.71 -7.48
C LYS A 426 5.62 19.92 -6.91
N GLN A 427 5.50 20.61 -5.78
CA GLN A 427 4.21 20.85 -5.14
C GLN A 427 3.27 21.66 -6.05
N LYS A 428 3.77 22.69 -6.73
CA LYS A 428 2.98 23.46 -7.70
C LYS A 428 2.52 22.59 -8.87
N ALA A 429 3.42 21.77 -9.43
CA ALA A 429 3.10 20.84 -10.51
C ALA A 429 2.02 19.83 -10.09
N ALA A 430 2.17 19.26 -8.88
CA ALA A 430 1.19 18.32 -8.32
C ALA A 430 -0.18 18.99 -8.13
N LYS A 431 -0.23 20.20 -7.55
CA LYS A 431 -1.46 20.98 -7.45
C LYS A 431 -2.14 21.16 -8.80
N GLU A 432 -1.39 21.52 -9.84
CA GLU A 432 -1.97 21.68 -11.17
C GLU A 432 -2.48 20.36 -11.75
N VAL A 433 -1.73 19.25 -11.64
CA VAL A 433 -2.16 17.93 -12.13
C VAL A 433 -3.43 17.43 -11.43
N ILE A 434 -3.48 17.56 -10.10
CA ILE A 434 -4.63 17.12 -9.30
C ILE A 434 -5.85 18.04 -9.54
N THR A 435 -5.62 19.33 -9.82
CA THR A 435 -6.68 20.24 -10.25
C THR A 435 -7.22 19.88 -11.63
N ASP A 436 -6.34 19.49 -12.57
CA ASP A 436 -6.73 19.04 -13.91
C ASP A 436 -7.57 17.75 -13.82
N PHE A 437 -7.23 16.82 -12.91
CA PHE A 437 -8.03 15.62 -12.59
C PHE A 437 -9.45 15.98 -12.11
N TYR A 438 -9.55 16.91 -11.15
CA TYR A 438 -10.86 17.35 -10.63
C TYR A 438 -11.68 18.12 -11.69
N LYS A 439 -11.05 18.90 -12.58
CA LYS A 439 -11.75 19.52 -13.71
C LYS A 439 -12.34 18.47 -14.65
N GLU A 440 -11.62 17.39 -14.93
CA GLU A 440 -12.14 16.29 -15.75
C GLU A 440 -13.37 15.63 -15.11
N TYR A 441 -13.38 15.47 -13.78
CA TYR A 441 -14.57 15.05 -13.04
C TYR A 441 -15.74 16.04 -13.20
N LEU A 442 -15.50 17.34 -12.98
CA LEU A 442 -16.55 18.35 -13.13
C LEU A 442 -17.10 18.45 -14.56
N GLU A 443 -16.27 18.22 -15.58
CA GLU A 443 -16.73 18.19 -16.97
C GLU A 443 -17.76 17.07 -17.21
N SER A 444 -17.53 15.90 -16.62
CA SER A 444 -18.46 14.75 -16.66
C SER A 444 -19.72 15.02 -15.83
N LEU A 445 -19.54 15.53 -14.61
CA LEU A 445 -20.63 15.81 -13.67
C LEU A 445 -21.59 16.87 -14.22
N LEU A 446 -21.06 17.98 -14.75
CA LEU A 446 -21.84 19.14 -15.22
C LEU A 446 -22.34 18.98 -16.67
N THR A 447 -22.57 17.77 -17.16
CA THR A 447 -23.01 17.54 -18.56
C THR A 447 -24.40 18.13 -18.83
N GLU A 448 -25.26 18.16 -17.81
CA GLU A 448 -26.61 18.73 -17.86
C GLU A 448 -26.63 20.27 -17.69
N PHE A 449 -25.46 20.92 -17.62
CA PHE A 449 -25.34 22.37 -17.55
C PHE A 449 -25.41 22.97 -18.97
N ASP A 450 -26.50 23.67 -19.28
CA ASP A 450 -26.86 24.06 -20.66
C ASP A 450 -25.89 25.09 -21.28
N ASP A 451 -25.48 26.10 -20.52
CA ASP A 451 -24.61 27.17 -21.01
C ASP A 451 -23.14 26.80 -20.81
N ASN A 452 -22.43 26.55 -21.91
CA ASN A 452 -21.03 26.15 -21.87
C ASN A 452 -20.09 27.24 -21.31
N ASN A 453 -20.36 28.52 -21.56
CA ASN A 453 -19.49 29.60 -21.02
C ASN A 453 -19.65 29.71 -19.50
N LEU A 454 -20.90 29.63 -19.01
CA LEU A 454 -21.18 29.59 -17.57
C LEU A 454 -20.62 28.31 -16.94
N LYS A 455 -20.79 27.14 -17.58
CA LYS A 455 -20.20 25.87 -17.16
C LYS A 455 -18.69 26.00 -16.94
N GLN A 456 -17.96 26.53 -17.93
CA GLN A 456 -16.51 26.72 -17.82
C GLN A 456 -16.12 27.72 -16.71
N SER A 457 -16.92 28.76 -16.50
CA SER A 457 -16.72 29.69 -15.37
C SER A 457 -16.89 28.98 -14.01
N VAL A 458 -17.95 28.17 -13.87
CA VAL A 458 -18.23 27.35 -12.69
C VAL A 458 -17.10 26.36 -12.42
N ILE A 459 -16.67 25.60 -13.43
CA ILE A 459 -15.56 24.64 -13.32
C ILE A 459 -14.30 25.32 -12.81
N ASN A 460 -13.93 26.47 -13.38
CA ASN A 460 -12.70 27.16 -12.97
C ASN A 460 -12.80 27.71 -11.54
N GLN A 461 -13.95 28.19 -11.10
CA GLN A 461 -14.16 28.67 -9.73
C GLN A 461 -14.10 27.51 -8.72
N LEU A 462 -14.80 26.41 -8.99
CA LEU A 462 -14.76 25.20 -8.17
C LEU A 462 -13.36 24.61 -8.11
N ALA A 463 -12.65 24.55 -9.24
CA ALA A 463 -11.28 24.06 -9.30
C ALA A 463 -10.29 24.91 -8.49
N ASN A 464 -10.49 26.24 -8.47
CA ASN A 464 -9.69 27.12 -7.61
C ASN A 464 -9.97 26.85 -6.13
N ILE A 465 -11.23 26.66 -5.75
CA ILE A 465 -11.60 26.30 -4.37
C ILE A 465 -10.96 24.97 -3.97
N TYR A 466 -11.10 23.95 -4.82
CA TYR A 466 -10.51 22.64 -4.61
C TYR A 466 -8.98 22.73 -4.44
N GLN A 467 -8.30 23.55 -5.25
CA GLN A 467 -6.85 23.75 -5.13
C GLN A 467 -6.41 24.35 -3.77
N LEU A 468 -7.25 25.15 -3.11
CA LEU A 468 -6.94 25.71 -1.77
C LEU A 468 -6.82 24.63 -0.69
N THR A 469 -7.48 23.49 -0.89
CA THR A 469 -7.50 22.38 0.06
C THR A 469 -6.35 21.38 -0.14
N LEU A 470 -5.62 21.49 -1.26
CA LEU A 470 -4.46 20.63 -1.53
C LEU A 470 -3.25 21.06 -0.72
N TYR A 471 -2.61 20.11 -0.04
CA TYR A 471 -1.46 20.34 0.85
C TYR A 471 -1.71 21.35 1.98
N ASN A 472 -2.95 21.47 2.43
CA ASN A 472 -3.32 22.32 3.56
C ASN A 472 -4.45 21.63 4.34
N ASP A 473 -4.09 20.96 5.44
CA ASP A 473 -5.00 20.14 6.23
C ASP A 473 -6.11 21.00 6.87
N ASP A 474 -5.80 22.22 7.34
CA ASP A 474 -6.80 23.15 7.88
C ASP A 474 -7.87 23.50 6.83
N ASN A 475 -7.45 23.82 5.61
CA ASN A 475 -8.38 24.12 4.51
C ASN A 475 -9.14 22.87 4.06
N LEU A 476 -8.49 21.70 4.08
CA LEU A 476 -9.14 20.42 3.80
C LEU A 476 -10.26 20.17 4.81
N PHE A 477 -10.00 20.23 6.11
CA PHE A 477 -11.02 19.97 7.13
C PHE A 477 -12.14 21.02 7.15
N ASN A 478 -11.88 22.20 6.61
CA ASN A 478 -12.87 23.28 6.49
C ASN A 478 -13.42 23.47 5.07
N PHE A 479 -13.26 22.49 4.16
CA PHE A 479 -13.58 22.67 2.75
C PHE A 479 -15.04 23.13 2.52
N ARG A 480 -15.98 22.59 3.30
CA ARG A 480 -17.42 22.89 3.24
C ARG A 480 -17.71 24.39 3.29
N THR A 481 -16.92 25.15 4.05
CA THR A 481 -17.09 26.61 4.17
C THR A 481 -16.81 27.32 2.85
N PHE A 482 -15.80 26.88 2.09
CA PHE A 482 -15.48 27.47 0.80
C PHE A 482 -16.57 27.21 -0.24
N TYR A 483 -17.08 25.97 -0.31
CA TYR A 483 -18.17 25.62 -1.23
C TYR A 483 -19.50 26.29 -0.83
N SER A 484 -19.78 26.41 0.47
CA SER A 484 -20.93 27.18 0.95
C SER A 484 -20.85 28.64 0.51
N THR A 485 -19.70 29.29 0.74
CA THR A 485 -19.45 30.69 0.34
C THR A 485 -19.62 30.86 -1.17
N TYR A 486 -19.12 29.90 -1.96
CA TYR A 486 -19.30 29.89 -3.41
C TYR A 486 -20.76 29.85 -3.79
N LEU A 487 -21.53 28.89 -3.28
CA LEU A 487 -22.95 28.73 -3.58
C LEU A 487 -23.78 29.96 -3.14
N GLU A 488 -23.36 30.69 -2.10
CA GLU A 488 -24.01 31.96 -1.70
C GLU A 488 -23.74 33.09 -2.68
N SER A 489 -22.63 33.04 -3.40
CA SER A 489 -22.19 34.08 -4.32
C SER A 489 -22.69 33.92 -5.75
N VAL A 490 -23.15 32.73 -6.14
CA VAL A 490 -23.60 32.47 -7.52
C VAL A 490 -24.96 33.09 -7.80
N SER A 491 -25.22 33.42 -9.06
CA SER A 491 -26.53 33.91 -9.50
C SER A 491 -27.61 32.81 -9.43
N SER A 492 -28.88 33.23 -9.39
CA SER A 492 -30.01 32.29 -9.47
C SER A 492 -29.99 31.43 -10.73
N GLU A 493 -29.48 31.97 -11.84
CA GLU A 493 -29.31 31.25 -13.11
C GLU A 493 -28.29 30.11 -12.98
N ILE A 494 -27.12 30.36 -12.37
CA ILE A 494 -26.12 29.32 -12.11
C ILE A 494 -26.69 28.29 -11.14
N LEU A 495 -27.38 28.74 -10.09
CA LEU A 495 -27.98 27.84 -9.12
C LEU A 495 -29.04 26.92 -9.75
N GLU A 496 -29.90 27.45 -10.63
CA GLU A 496 -30.88 26.63 -11.36
C GLU A 496 -30.21 25.56 -12.22
N GLN A 497 -29.11 25.89 -12.90
CA GLN A 497 -28.31 24.93 -13.68
C GLN A 497 -27.64 23.87 -12.78
N LEU A 498 -27.10 24.26 -11.62
CA LEU A 498 -26.56 23.32 -10.64
C LEU A 498 -27.64 22.39 -10.08
N LEU A 499 -28.87 22.87 -9.86
CA LEU A 499 -29.99 22.03 -9.44
C LEU A 499 -30.40 21.03 -10.51
N LYS A 500 -30.34 21.39 -11.81
CA LYS A 500 -30.53 20.41 -12.90
C LYS A 500 -29.48 19.30 -12.84
N VAL A 501 -28.21 19.65 -12.63
CA VAL A 501 -27.13 18.67 -12.46
C VAL A 501 -27.40 17.77 -11.26
N LEU A 502 -27.75 18.34 -10.09
CA LEU A 502 -28.06 17.58 -8.89
C LEU A 502 -29.21 16.59 -9.11
N ASN A 503 -30.29 17.03 -9.76
CA ASN A 503 -31.43 16.16 -10.05
C ASN A 503 -31.04 15.00 -10.98
N ALA A 504 -30.22 15.28 -11.99
CA ALA A 504 -29.72 14.25 -12.89
C ALA A 504 -28.75 13.29 -12.18
N TYR A 505 -27.91 13.80 -11.28
CA TYR A 505 -27.03 13.00 -10.43
C TYR A 505 -27.82 12.04 -9.54
N ASN A 506 -28.85 12.55 -8.83
CA ASN A 506 -29.70 11.74 -7.96
C ASN A 506 -30.44 10.65 -8.72
N GLN A 507 -30.95 10.97 -9.91
CA GLN A 507 -31.64 9.99 -10.76
C GLN A 507 -30.72 8.82 -11.17
N ARG A 508 -29.41 9.06 -11.32
CA ARG A 508 -28.43 8.04 -11.70
C ARG A 508 -27.91 7.22 -10.52
N ASN A 509 -27.74 7.85 -9.37
CA ASN A 509 -26.98 7.27 -8.25
C ASN A 509 -27.86 6.89 -7.03
N SER A 510 -29.16 7.20 -7.01
CA SER A 510 -30.08 6.87 -5.91
C SER A 510 -31.30 6.06 -6.38
N GLU A 511 -31.82 5.18 -5.52
CA GLU A 511 -33.08 4.45 -5.74
C GLU A 511 -34.31 5.37 -5.62
N GLU A 512 -34.20 6.51 -4.92
CA GLU A 512 -35.27 7.51 -4.77
C GLU A 512 -34.97 8.78 -5.56
N SER A 513 -35.87 9.12 -6.50
CA SER A 513 -35.79 10.32 -7.31
C SER A 513 -36.22 11.57 -6.53
N THR A 514 -35.37 12.06 -5.63
CA THR A 514 -35.59 13.37 -5.02
C THR A 514 -35.26 14.46 -6.04
N SER A 515 -36.21 15.37 -6.31
CA SER A 515 -36.00 16.51 -7.20
C SER A 515 -36.05 17.84 -6.45
N TYR A 516 -35.07 18.69 -6.72
CA TYR A 516 -34.85 19.97 -6.09
C TYR A 516 -35.14 21.10 -7.09
N THR A 517 -35.75 22.16 -6.59
CA THR A 517 -35.99 23.41 -7.33
C THR A 517 -35.59 24.60 -6.46
N LEU A 518 -35.59 25.81 -7.02
CA LEU A 518 -35.36 27.03 -6.23
C LEU A 518 -36.46 27.29 -5.17
N GLU A 519 -37.60 26.59 -5.26
CA GLU A 519 -38.67 26.65 -4.26
C GLU A 519 -38.46 25.66 -3.10
N THR A 520 -37.58 24.67 -3.28
CA THR A 520 -37.21 23.72 -2.22
C THR A 520 -36.45 24.46 -1.12
N ASN A 521 -36.51 23.96 0.13
CA ASN A 521 -35.74 24.56 1.22
C ASN A 521 -34.26 24.60 0.84
N LYS A 522 -33.66 25.80 0.97
CA LYS A 522 -32.24 26.05 0.67
C LYS A 522 -31.36 24.98 1.29
N GLU A 523 -31.55 24.68 2.58
CA GLU A 523 -30.70 23.75 3.33
C GLU A 523 -30.70 22.33 2.75
N GLU A 524 -31.82 21.88 2.19
CA GLU A 524 -31.97 20.52 1.65
C GLU A 524 -31.12 20.30 0.40
N TYR A 525 -31.14 21.23 -0.56
CA TYR A 525 -30.33 21.10 -1.77
C TYR A 525 -28.89 21.59 -1.57
N TRP A 526 -28.62 22.43 -0.56
CA TRP A 526 -27.29 22.99 -0.33
C TRP A 526 -26.28 21.91 0.02
N GLU A 527 -26.61 21.05 0.98
CA GLU A 527 -25.73 19.98 1.42
C GLU A 527 -25.45 18.97 0.30
N GLN A 528 -26.46 18.69 -0.52
CA GLN A 528 -26.34 17.80 -1.67
C GLN A 528 -25.46 18.41 -2.76
N LEU A 529 -25.61 19.71 -3.04
CA LEU A 529 -24.72 20.41 -3.97
C LEU A 529 -23.28 20.41 -3.47
N ILE A 530 -23.04 20.65 -2.19
CA ILE A 530 -21.69 20.58 -1.63
C ILE A 530 -21.14 19.17 -1.78
N ASN A 531 -21.92 18.14 -1.47
CA ASN A 531 -21.51 16.75 -1.59
C ASN A 531 -21.02 16.43 -3.01
N ILE A 532 -21.86 16.67 -4.03
CA ILE A 532 -21.47 16.30 -5.40
C ILE A 532 -20.39 17.20 -6.00
N LEU A 533 -20.22 18.43 -5.51
CA LEU A 533 -19.25 19.37 -6.07
C LEU A 533 -17.92 19.33 -5.35
N SER A 534 -17.85 18.98 -4.08
CA SER A 534 -16.68 19.30 -3.24
C SER A 534 -15.50 18.33 -3.32
N TYR A 535 -15.72 17.15 -3.90
CA TYR A 535 -14.72 16.12 -4.09
C TYR A 535 -15.01 15.29 -5.34
N VAL A 536 -14.06 14.48 -5.77
CA VAL A 536 -14.25 13.49 -6.82
C VAL A 536 -14.84 12.23 -6.22
N ASN A 537 -16.12 11.98 -6.46
CA ASN A 537 -16.75 10.70 -6.09
C ASN A 537 -16.38 9.61 -7.12
N PHE A 538 -15.51 8.68 -6.74
CA PHE A 538 -15.06 7.58 -7.61
C PHE A 538 -16.18 6.61 -7.99
N ALA A 539 -17.26 6.55 -7.19
CA ALA A 539 -18.42 5.70 -7.43
C ALA A 539 -19.51 6.36 -8.29
N GLU A 540 -19.37 7.63 -8.71
CA GLU A 540 -20.36 8.28 -9.59
C GLU A 540 -20.43 7.52 -10.92
N SER A 541 -21.61 7.00 -11.25
CA SER A 541 -21.75 5.97 -12.29
C SER A 541 -21.14 6.35 -13.64
N ARG A 542 -21.37 7.59 -14.10
CA ARG A 542 -20.89 8.06 -15.41
C ARG A 542 -19.38 8.26 -15.39
N TYR A 543 -18.86 8.96 -14.40
CA TYR A 543 -17.43 9.20 -14.25
C TYR A 543 -16.68 7.89 -14.08
N ASN A 544 -17.22 6.97 -13.29
CA ASN A 544 -16.62 5.67 -13.05
C ASN A 544 -16.46 4.88 -14.36
N GLU A 545 -17.57 4.65 -15.07
CA GLU A 545 -17.62 3.83 -16.28
C GLU A 545 -16.84 4.43 -17.45
N ASP A 546 -16.98 5.75 -17.69
CA ASP A 546 -16.42 6.38 -18.88
C ASP A 546 -14.95 6.78 -18.71
N ILE A 547 -14.54 7.13 -17.48
CA ILE A 547 -13.28 7.83 -17.22
C ILE A 547 -12.41 7.12 -16.20
N PHE A 548 -12.93 6.84 -15.00
CA PHE A 548 -12.12 6.37 -13.87
C PHE A 548 -11.49 5.01 -14.16
N VAL A 549 -12.29 4.00 -14.51
CA VAL A 549 -11.80 2.65 -14.78
C VAL A 549 -10.90 2.58 -16.02
N THR A 550 -11.07 3.51 -16.97
CA THR A 550 -10.33 3.49 -18.23
C THR A 550 -9.00 4.24 -18.14
N LYS A 551 -8.95 5.35 -17.40
CA LYS A 551 -7.76 6.22 -17.31
C LYS A 551 -7.00 6.11 -16.00
N TYR A 552 -7.65 5.73 -14.91
CA TYR A 552 -7.12 5.84 -13.54
C TYR A 552 -7.10 4.50 -12.79
N GLN A 553 -6.74 3.40 -13.48
CA GLN A 553 -6.59 2.07 -12.85
C GLN A 553 -5.61 2.05 -11.68
N ASN A 554 -4.70 3.02 -11.60
CA ASN A 554 -3.80 3.20 -10.47
C ASN A 554 -4.51 3.65 -9.18
N LEU A 555 -5.65 4.35 -9.28
CA LEU A 555 -6.45 4.79 -8.14
C LEU A 555 -7.48 3.74 -7.72
N GLU A 556 -8.10 3.03 -8.67
CA GLU A 556 -9.06 1.96 -8.37
C GLU A 556 -8.45 0.86 -7.50
N ASN A 557 -7.16 0.59 -7.69
CA ASN A 557 -6.44 -0.39 -6.89
C ASN A 557 -6.32 -0.03 -5.39
N PHE A 558 -6.45 1.26 -5.03
CA PHE A 558 -6.46 1.69 -3.63
C PHE A 558 -7.71 1.19 -2.90
N ASP A 559 -8.89 1.26 -3.54
CA ASP A 559 -10.19 0.83 -2.98
C ASP A 559 -10.16 -0.63 -2.49
N LEU A 560 -9.38 -1.48 -3.18
CA LEU A 560 -9.21 -2.88 -2.80
C LEU A 560 -8.24 -3.11 -1.62
N ILE A 561 -7.18 -2.31 -1.50
CA ILE A 561 -6.02 -2.65 -0.66
C ILE A 561 -5.90 -1.72 0.56
N ASN A 562 -6.38 -0.47 0.45
CA ASN A 562 -6.31 0.55 1.49
C ASN A 562 -4.88 0.94 1.92
N TYR A 563 -3.87 0.64 1.11
CA TYR A 563 -2.47 0.95 1.42
C TYR A 563 -2.05 2.30 0.87
N THR A 564 -1.11 2.97 1.57
CA THR A 564 -0.65 4.31 1.20
C THR A 564 0.09 4.29 -0.14
N PRO A 565 -0.41 4.96 -1.19
CA PRO A 565 0.28 5.06 -2.47
C PRO A 565 1.66 5.69 -2.33
N SER A 566 2.62 5.15 -3.07
CA SER A 566 4.00 5.65 -3.03
C SER A 566 4.26 6.86 -3.96
N LYS A 567 3.32 7.16 -4.86
CA LYS A 567 3.39 8.27 -5.82
C LYS A 567 2.67 9.49 -5.27
N GLU A 568 3.25 10.67 -5.49
CA GLU A 568 2.74 11.93 -4.97
C GLU A 568 1.29 12.22 -5.38
N ILE A 569 0.98 12.06 -6.67
CA ILE A 569 -0.35 12.38 -7.21
C ILE A 569 -1.41 11.44 -6.66
N GLU A 570 -1.12 10.15 -6.63
CA GLU A 570 -2.04 9.12 -6.10
C GLU A 570 -2.30 9.38 -4.62
N PHE A 571 -1.23 9.64 -3.86
CA PHE A 571 -1.33 9.89 -2.43
C PHE A 571 -2.28 11.06 -2.10
N GLU A 572 -2.10 12.20 -2.77
CA GLU A 572 -2.90 13.39 -2.52
C GLU A 572 -4.32 13.29 -3.09
N ILE A 573 -4.54 12.61 -4.21
CA ILE A 573 -5.90 12.37 -4.74
C ILE A 573 -6.71 11.53 -3.75
N VAL A 574 -6.14 10.43 -3.25
CA VAL A 574 -6.81 9.58 -2.26
C VAL A 574 -7.07 10.38 -0.98
N LYS A 575 -6.05 11.03 -0.42
CA LYS A 575 -6.17 11.84 0.80
C LYS A 575 -7.30 12.87 0.70
N ARG A 576 -7.44 13.53 -0.46
CA ARG A 576 -8.39 14.62 -0.64
C ARG A 576 -9.83 14.16 -0.88
N ASN A 577 -10.03 12.99 -1.50
CA ASN A 577 -11.35 12.62 -2.02
C ASN A 577 -11.95 11.39 -1.35
N TYR A 578 -11.13 10.46 -0.85
CA TYR A 578 -11.61 9.17 -0.38
C TYR A 578 -12.21 9.24 1.04
N PHE A 579 -11.69 10.13 1.88
CA PHE A 579 -12.05 10.25 3.30
C PHE A 579 -13.11 11.32 3.57
N VAL A 580 -14.01 11.56 2.61
CA VAL A 580 -15.13 12.50 2.74
C VAL A 580 -16.38 11.73 3.17
N ASN A 581 -16.95 12.08 4.31
CA ASN A 581 -18.18 11.49 4.84
C ASN A 581 -19.41 12.02 4.10
N GLU A 582 -20.52 11.28 4.19
CA GLU A 582 -21.81 11.67 3.57
C GLU A 582 -22.33 13.04 4.04
N ASP A 583 -21.95 13.46 5.25
CA ASP A 583 -22.31 14.75 5.85
C ASP A 583 -21.35 15.90 5.49
N ASN A 584 -20.50 15.70 4.48
CA ASN A 584 -19.49 16.65 4.01
C ASN A 584 -18.42 17.00 5.06
N THR A 585 -18.15 16.09 6.01
CA THR A 585 -16.99 16.18 6.91
C THR A 585 -15.83 15.33 6.39
N ILE A 586 -14.61 15.64 6.85
CA ILE A 586 -13.44 14.81 6.57
C ILE A 586 -13.19 13.86 7.73
N ASP A 587 -12.92 12.60 7.42
CA ASP A 587 -12.47 11.63 8.41
C ASP A 587 -10.98 11.85 8.74
N GLU A 588 -10.72 12.72 9.71
CA GLU A 588 -9.37 13.05 10.17
C GLU A 588 -8.62 11.83 10.71
N HIS A 589 -9.33 10.87 11.32
CA HIS A 589 -8.72 9.67 11.89
C HIS A 589 -8.24 8.74 10.78
N ALA A 590 -9.06 8.53 9.76
CA ALA A 590 -8.67 7.75 8.58
C ALA A 590 -7.44 8.36 7.89
N ILE A 591 -7.39 9.69 7.72
CA ILE A 591 -6.23 10.38 7.14
C ILE A 591 -4.96 10.21 8.00
N GLU A 592 -5.08 10.26 9.33
CA GLU A 592 -3.96 10.01 10.24
C GLU A 592 -3.43 8.57 10.15
N ILE A 593 -4.32 7.59 9.99
CA ILE A 593 -3.93 6.19 9.79
C ILE A 593 -3.25 6.03 8.43
N TYR A 594 -3.87 6.56 7.38
CA TYR A 594 -3.41 6.49 6.00
C TYR A 594 -2.06 7.17 5.76
N THR A 595 -1.76 8.27 6.45
CA THR A 595 -0.56 9.07 6.17
C THR A 595 0.70 8.47 6.80
N VAL A 596 1.75 8.28 5.99
CA VAL A 596 3.10 7.91 6.44
C VAL A 596 4.02 9.14 6.35
N LYS A 597 4.46 9.67 7.50
CA LYS A 597 5.36 10.84 7.58
C LYS A 597 6.24 10.80 8.83
N ASP A 598 7.38 11.49 8.77
CA ASP A 598 8.36 11.51 9.87
C ASP A 598 8.00 12.52 10.98
N ASN A 599 7.30 13.61 10.66
CA ASN A 599 7.02 14.68 11.61
C ASN A 599 5.51 14.79 11.87
N TRP A 600 5.11 14.42 13.08
CA TRP A 600 3.76 14.58 13.61
C TRP A 600 3.75 15.62 14.71
N ASP A 601 2.60 16.25 14.96
CA ASP A 601 2.47 17.28 16.00
C ASP A 601 2.77 16.75 17.40
N TYR A 602 2.61 15.43 17.61
CA TYR A 602 2.85 14.75 18.88
C TYR A 602 4.20 14.03 18.97
N ALA A 603 4.86 13.72 17.84
CA ALA A 603 6.10 12.95 17.81
C ALA A 603 6.89 13.10 16.51
N THR A 604 8.21 12.99 16.60
CA THR A 604 9.06 12.67 15.45
C THR A 604 9.20 11.16 15.35
N VAL A 605 8.81 10.59 14.22
CA VAL A 605 8.89 9.17 13.89
C VAL A 605 10.15 8.92 13.06
N VAL A 606 11.02 8.06 13.58
CA VAL A 606 12.22 7.54 12.93
C VAL A 606 11.85 6.26 12.20
N HIS A 607 11.63 6.36 10.90
CA HIS A 607 11.43 5.20 10.04
C HIS A 607 12.76 4.48 9.75
N LYS A 608 12.78 3.15 9.86
CA LYS A 608 13.92 2.30 9.52
C LYS A 608 13.53 1.23 8.51
N ALA A 609 14.45 1.00 7.58
CA ALA A 609 14.41 -0.09 6.64
C ALA A 609 14.86 -1.42 7.26
N LEU A 610 14.42 -2.52 6.66
CA LEU A 610 15.01 -3.83 6.93
C LEU A 610 16.23 -4.04 6.03
N ASN A 611 17.37 -4.36 6.65
CA ASN A 611 18.57 -4.75 5.91
C ASN A 611 18.39 -6.16 5.32
N SER A 612 18.92 -6.42 4.12
CA SER A 612 18.94 -7.77 3.56
C SER A 612 19.83 -8.70 4.41
N VAL A 613 19.58 -10.01 4.33
CA VAL A 613 20.47 -11.03 4.93
C VAL A 613 20.78 -12.15 3.97
N PRO A 614 21.95 -12.79 4.11
CA PRO A 614 22.26 -14.03 3.40
C PRO A 614 21.29 -15.17 3.76
N ASP A 615 21.05 -16.08 2.82
CA ASP A 615 20.12 -17.21 2.97
C ASP A 615 20.47 -18.12 4.16
N ARG A 616 21.78 -18.29 4.43
CA ARG A 616 22.27 -19.04 5.59
C ARG A 616 21.83 -18.41 6.92
N LEU A 617 22.03 -17.10 7.06
CA LEU A 617 21.63 -16.37 8.26
C LEU A 617 20.10 -16.36 8.42
N ARG A 618 19.35 -16.25 7.31
CA ARG A 618 17.90 -16.40 7.33
C ARG A 618 17.46 -17.72 7.95
N THR A 619 18.09 -18.83 7.57
CA THR A 619 17.81 -20.16 8.16
C THR A 619 18.05 -20.16 9.67
N PHE A 620 19.16 -19.59 10.13
CA PHE A 620 19.46 -19.51 11.58
C PHE A 620 18.47 -18.63 12.34
N ILE A 621 18.02 -17.54 11.73
CA ILE A 621 16.97 -16.68 12.27
C ILE A 621 15.68 -17.48 12.41
N ASP A 622 15.23 -18.15 11.35
CA ASP A 622 13.98 -18.92 11.32
C ASP A 622 13.97 -20.01 12.40
N ASP A 623 15.08 -20.75 12.53
CA ASP A 623 15.23 -21.82 13.53
C ASP A 623 15.15 -21.26 14.96
N TYR A 624 15.90 -20.21 15.27
CA TYR A 624 15.94 -19.64 16.63
C TYR A 624 14.65 -18.93 16.99
N TYR A 625 14.08 -18.16 16.05
CA TYR A 625 12.80 -17.47 16.23
C TYR A 625 11.69 -18.47 16.55
N THR A 626 11.57 -19.53 15.74
CA THR A 626 10.58 -20.60 15.96
C THR A 626 10.77 -21.25 17.32
N LYS A 627 12.03 -21.52 17.71
CA LYS A 627 12.31 -22.10 19.03
C LYS A 627 11.85 -21.22 20.19
N LYS A 628 12.04 -19.90 20.08
CA LYS A 628 11.75 -18.91 21.13
C LYS A 628 10.28 -18.57 21.31
N ILE A 629 9.51 -18.77 20.26
CA ILE A 629 8.12 -18.31 20.20
C ILE A 629 7.12 -19.46 20.28
N LYS A 630 7.53 -20.68 19.89
CA LYS A 630 6.68 -21.87 19.98
C LYS A 630 6.96 -22.74 21.21
N ASN A 631 8.09 -22.55 21.90
CA ASN A 631 8.45 -23.26 23.14
C ASN A 631 8.85 -22.25 24.20
#